data_AF-A0A6I9N9J3-F1
#
_entry.id   AF-A0A6I9N9J3-F1
#
_cell.length_a   1.000
_cell.length_b   1.000
_cell.length_c   1.000
_cell.angle_alpha   90.00
_cell.angle_beta   90.00
_cell.angle_gamma   90.00
#
_symmetry.space_group_name_H-M   'P 1'
#
loop_
_entity.id
_entity.type
_entity.pdbx_description
1 polymer ?
#
loop_
_entity_poly.entity_id
_entity_poly.type
_entity_poly.pdbx_seq_one_letter_code
_entity_poly.pdbx_strand_id
1 'polypeptide(L)'
;MLTVSHRKRPKLCKQLLKRIMGYLTSRSAAPGVSPLLVFLKDQASSHLVEMIIQLSHKALLRDLYKNHLKGHLVDLALHSIANFPIQRLTAASAKHTMFLKLFDELIQGVEAILAAGHMGVIVQLAESCAESGEKQEDMIQCLLRAFHCAEPGTRHVSCLPLFMSLMTYEVYYHSETAEGNIQTEVPLTSICYHGSRLVQSLAKFKERSLLLSSLRTQTPADLLTLASDPAGSHVLQALITTSSDKGRGKILKRLEVPLQGHYGNIKEKKAATT
;
A
#
# COMPACT_ATOMS: atom_id res chain seq x y z
N MET A 1 -25.14 13.17 -6.82
CA MET A 1 -25.14 14.53 -7.40
C MET A 1 -23.76 14.92 -7.96
N LEU A 2 -22.72 15.10 -7.14
CA LEU A 2 -21.38 15.55 -7.61
C LEU A 2 -20.77 14.66 -8.71
N THR A 3 -20.82 13.32 -8.56
CA THR A 3 -20.29 12.37 -9.57
C THR A 3 -21.00 12.50 -10.92
N VAL A 4 -22.33 12.71 -10.90
CA VAL A 4 -23.13 12.92 -12.12
C VAL A 4 -22.79 14.26 -12.75
N SER A 5 -22.66 15.31 -11.94
CA SER A 5 -22.23 16.63 -12.41
C SER A 5 -20.82 16.61 -13.00
N HIS A 6 -19.88 15.84 -12.42
CA HIS A 6 -18.54 15.72 -12.96
C HIS A 6 -18.54 15.15 -14.39
N ARG A 7 -19.36 14.12 -14.64
CA ARG A 7 -19.48 13.48 -15.96
C ARG A 7 -20.27 14.31 -16.97
N LYS A 8 -21.42 14.86 -16.56
CA LYS A 8 -22.37 15.51 -17.48
C LYS A 8 -22.22 17.03 -17.56
N ARG A 9 -21.65 17.68 -16.54
CA ARG A 9 -21.58 19.16 -16.40
C ARG A 9 -20.29 19.60 -15.68
N PRO A 10 -19.09 19.38 -16.27
CA PRO A 10 -17.81 19.58 -15.57
C PRO A 10 -17.58 21.02 -15.09
N LYS A 11 -18.04 22.03 -15.85
CA LYS A 11 -17.96 23.45 -15.43
C LYS A 11 -18.77 23.72 -14.16
N LEU A 12 -20.00 23.19 -14.09
CA LEU A 12 -20.86 23.30 -12.91
C LEU A 12 -20.25 22.55 -11.72
N CYS A 13 -19.72 21.34 -11.95
CA CYS A 13 -19.04 20.58 -10.90
C CYS A 13 -17.89 21.38 -10.28
N LYS A 14 -17.03 21.99 -11.11
CA LYS A 14 -15.92 22.82 -10.64
C LYS A 14 -16.39 23.99 -9.77
N GLN A 15 -17.48 24.65 -10.15
CA GLN A 15 -18.07 25.74 -9.35
C GLN A 15 -18.67 25.23 -8.04
N LEU A 16 -19.38 24.11 -8.07
CA LEU A 16 -19.94 23.48 -6.87
C LEU A 16 -18.85 23.09 -5.88
N LEU A 17 -17.79 22.43 -6.33
CA LEU A 17 -16.66 22.05 -5.47
C LEU A 17 -16.02 23.27 -4.81
N LYS A 18 -15.80 24.36 -5.56
CA LYS A 18 -15.26 25.61 -5.01
C LYS A 18 -16.19 26.24 -3.96
N ARG A 19 -17.51 26.26 -4.22
CA ARG A 19 -18.50 26.81 -3.28
C ARG A 19 -18.65 25.97 -2.02
N ILE A 20 -18.72 24.64 -2.15
CA ILE A 20 -18.81 23.73 -1.00
C ILE A 20 -17.55 23.87 -0.15
N MET A 21 -16.37 23.83 -0.77
CA MET A 21 -15.11 23.99 -0.03
C MET A 21 -15.05 25.36 0.66
N GLY A 22 -15.38 26.45 -0.05
CA GLY A 22 -15.44 27.78 0.55
C GLY A 22 -16.45 27.89 1.70
N TYR A 23 -17.58 27.19 1.63
CA TYR A 23 -18.53 27.12 2.74
C TYR A 23 -17.93 26.40 3.94
N LEU A 24 -17.38 25.20 3.75
CA LEU A 24 -16.77 24.40 4.82
C LEU A 24 -15.65 25.16 5.52
N THR A 25 -14.77 25.82 4.76
CA THR A 25 -13.64 26.57 5.31
C THR A 25 -14.04 27.91 5.93
N SER A 26 -15.25 28.41 5.65
CA SER A 26 -15.82 29.62 6.29
C SER A 26 -16.47 29.34 7.64
N ARG A 27 -16.66 28.07 8.02
CA ARG A 27 -17.23 27.72 9.32
C ARG A 27 -16.19 27.99 10.41
N SER A 28 -16.65 28.55 11.53
CA SER A 28 -15.75 28.97 12.59
C SER A 28 -15.04 27.77 13.21
N ALA A 29 -13.72 27.89 13.35
CA ALA A 29 -12.90 27.05 14.19
C ALA A 29 -12.16 27.93 15.20
N ALA A 30 -11.51 27.31 16.18
CA ALA A 30 -10.64 28.03 17.09
C ALA A 30 -9.58 28.85 16.32
N PRO A 31 -9.15 30.01 16.82
CA PRO A 31 -8.12 30.82 16.18
C PRO A 31 -6.88 29.99 15.83
N GLY A 32 -6.43 30.07 14.58
CA GLY A 32 -5.26 29.34 14.09
C GLY A 32 -5.50 27.88 13.70
N VAL A 33 -6.71 27.33 13.91
CA VAL A 33 -7.06 25.96 13.52
C VAL A 33 -7.88 25.96 12.24
N SER A 34 -7.49 25.13 11.27
CA SER A 34 -8.27 24.95 10.04
C SER A 34 -9.64 24.31 10.36
N PRO A 35 -10.77 24.94 10.00
CA PRO A 35 -12.10 24.36 10.20
C PRO A 35 -12.30 23.03 9.49
N LEU A 36 -11.56 22.82 8.40
CA LEU A 36 -11.62 21.59 7.63
C LEU A 36 -11.18 20.37 8.45
N LEU A 37 -10.30 20.54 9.45
CA LEU A 37 -9.85 19.42 10.29
C LEU A 37 -11.00 18.78 11.07
N VAL A 38 -12.00 19.57 11.46
CA VAL A 38 -13.20 19.05 12.14
C VAL A 38 -14.02 18.19 11.19
N PHE A 39 -14.26 18.67 9.96
CA PHE A 39 -15.01 17.93 8.95
C PHE A 39 -14.29 16.68 8.45
N LEU A 40 -12.96 16.66 8.48
CA LEU A 40 -12.18 15.47 8.14
C LEU A 40 -12.30 14.36 9.18
N LYS A 41 -12.58 14.72 10.44
CA LYS A 41 -12.69 13.79 11.56
C LYS A 41 -14.13 13.35 11.84
N ASP A 42 -15.11 13.98 11.23
CA ASP A 42 -16.53 13.59 11.35
C ASP A 42 -16.93 12.57 10.28
N GLN A 43 -17.71 11.56 10.68
CA GLN A 43 -18.06 10.41 9.83
C GLN A 43 -18.82 10.82 8.57
N ALA A 44 -19.82 11.69 8.68
CA ALA A 44 -20.65 12.06 7.54
C ALA A 44 -19.92 13.02 6.60
N SER A 45 -19.25 14.02 7.16
CA SER A 45 -18.57 15.04 6.37
C SER A 45 -17.24 14.57 5.76
N SER A 46 -16.53 13.62 6.38
CA SER A 46 -15.32 13.01 5.79
C SER A 46 -15.59 12.39 4.42
N HIS A 47 -16.69 11.64 4.26
CA HIS A 47 -17.10 11.08 2.97
C HIS A 47 -17.40 12.15 1.91
N LEU A 48 -17.99 13.29 2.31
CA LEU A 48 -18.15 14.43 1.41
C LEU A 48 -16.80 15.01 1.01
N VAL A 49 -15.86 15.15 1.96
CA VAL A 49 -14.51 15.65 1.68
C VAL A 49 -13.74 14.69 0.78
N GLU A 50 -13.83 13.38 0.97
CA GLU A 50 -13.30 12.36 0.05
C GLU A 50 -13.79 12.57 -1.39
N MET A 51 -15.11 12.74 -1.57
CA MET A 51 -15.70 12.99 -2.88
C MET A 51 -15.23 14.31 -3.48
N ILE A 52 -15.09 15.36 -2.66
CA ILE A 52 -14.57 16.65 -3.12
C ILE A 52 -13.13 16.49 -3.61
N ILE A 53 -12.26 15.82 -2.84
CA ILE A 53 -10.86 15.59 -3.19
C ILE A 53 -10.78 14.82 -4.52
N GLN A 54 -11.51 13.73 -4.65
CA GLN A 54 -11.47 12.89 -5.86
C GLN A 54 -11.90 13.63 -7.13
N LEU A 55 -12.83 14.58 -7.00
CA LEU A 55 -13.34 15.36 -8.13
C LEU A 55 -12.63 16.72 -8.31
N SER A 56 -11.68 17.03 -7.42
CA SER A 56 -11.00 18.32 -7.41
C SER A 56 -10.01 18.44 -8.56
N HIS A 57 -9.90 19.65 -9.08
CA HIS A 57 -8.86 20.02 -10.04
C HIS A 57 -7.60 20.45 -9.29
N LYS A 58 -6.45 20.40 -9.97
CA LYS A 58 -5.11 20.69 -9.41
C LYS A 58 -5.04 21.94 -8.51
N ALA A 59 -5.67 23.05 -8.92
CA ALA A 59 -5.64 24.29 -8.13
C ALA A 59 -6.34 24.13 -6.77
N LEU A 60 -7.53 23.52 -6.76
CA LEU A 60 -8.27 23.27 -5.53
C LEU A 60 -7.56 22.28 -4.62
N LEU A 61 -6.97 21.20 -5.16
CA LEU A 61 -6.17 20.24 -4.37
C LEU A 61 -4.97 20.92 -3.70
N ARG A 62 -4.24 21.75 -4.45
CA ARG A 62 -3.09 22.48 -3.92
C ARG A 62 -3.50 23.44 -2.82
N ASP A 63 -4.58 24.20 -3.02
CA ASP A 63 -5.05 25.17 -2.04
C ASP A 63 -5.57 24.46 -0.78
N LEU A 64 -6.26 23.33 -0.95
CA LEU A 64 -6.69 22.45 0.13
C LEU A 64 -5.50 22.00 1.00
N TYR A 65 -4.48 21.41 0.36
CA TYR A 65 -3.29 20.94 1.04
C TYR A 65 -2.56 22.07 1.77
N LYS A 66 -2.24 23.15 1.04
CA LYS A 66 -1.41 24.25 1.55
C LYS A 66 -2.05 24.95 2.75
N ASN A 67 -3.36 25.17 2.71
CA ASN A 67 -4.04 26.03 3.69
C ASN A 67 -4.62 25.25 4.86
N HIS A 68 -4.84 23.93 4.72
CA HIS A 68 -5.62 23.18 5.70
C HIS A 68 -4.97 21.88 6.20
N LEU A 69 -4.10 21.24 5.42
CA LEU A 69 -3.66 19.86 5.70
C LEU A 69 -2.16 19.74 5.94
N LYS A 70 -1.36 20.63 5.35
CA LYS A 70 0.09 20.64 5.52
C LYS A 70 0.44 20.78 7.01
N GLY A 71 1.28 19.87 7.52
CA GLY A 71 1.68 19.80 8.92
C GLY A 71 0.75 18.95 9.80
N HIS A 72 -0.31 18.35 9.25
CA HIS A 72 -1.28 17.52 9.97
C HIS A 72 -1.52 16.16 9.32
N LEU A 73 -0.83 15.82 8.22
CA LEU A 73 -1.11 14.61 7.44
C LEU A 73 -0.89 13.33 8.23
N VAL A 74 0.15 13.26 9.06
CA VAL A 74 0.40 12.09 9.92
C VAL A 74 -0.71 11.94 10.96
N ASP A 75 -1.06 13.02 11.68
CA ASP A 75 -2.16 12.99 12.67
C ASP A 75 -3.50 12.57 12.03
N LEU A 76 -3.78 13.06 10.82
CA LEU A 76 -4.98 12.70 10.08
C LEU A 76 -4.92 11.25 9.59
N ALA A 77 -3.76 10.75 9.17
CA ALA A 77 -3.55 9.37 8.77
C ALA A 77 -3.70 8.39 9.94
N LEU A 78 -3.40 8.82 11.17
CA LEU A 78 -3.59 8.03 12.40
C LEU A 78 -5.04 8.02 12.90
N HIS A 79 -5.87 8.97 12.44
CA HIS A 79 -7.26 9.07 12.86
C HIS A 79 -8.16 8.03 12.17
N SER A 80 -9.03 7.36 12.94
CA SER A 80 -9.93 6.29 12.46
C SER A 80 -10.85 6.70 11.30
N ILE A 81 -11.20 7.99 11.21
CA ILE A 81 -12.05 8.55 10.14
C ILE A 81 -11.22 9.33 9.11
N ALA A 82 -10.22 10.11 9.54
CA ALA A 82 -9.57 11.06 8.64
C ALA A 82 -8.54 10.40 7.72
N ASN A 83 -8.13 9.16 8.01
CA ASN A 83 -7.22 8.41 7.16
C ASN A 83 -7.78 8.18 5.74
N PHE A 84 -9.11 8.05 5.58
CA PHE A 84 -9.73 7.83 4.27
C PHE A 84 -9.61 9.07 3.35
N PRO A 85 -9.95 10.30 3.80
CA PRO A 85 -9.59 11.52 3.08
C PRO A 85 -8.11 11.63 2.71
N ILE A 86 -7.19 11.20 3.58
CA ILE A 86 -5.75 11.22 3.29
C ILE A 86 -5.41 10.25 2.16
N GLN A 87 -5.99 9.05 2.13
CA GLN A 87 -5.85 8.13 0.99
C GLN A 87 -6.32 8.80 -0.31
N ARG A 88 -7.52 9.42 -0.31
CA ARG A 88 -8.04 10.12 -1.50
C ARG A 88 -7.15 11.28 -1.95
N LEU A 89 -6.59 12.03 -1.00
CA LEU A 89 -5.70 13.15 -1.29
C LEU A 89 -4.40 12.66 -1.92
N THR A 90 -3.81 11.62 -1.33
CA THR A 90 -2.57 10.99 -1.81
C THR A 90 -2.76 10.52 -3.25
N ALA A 91 -3.83 9.76 -3.52
CA ALA A 91 -4.21 9.30 -4.86
C ALA A 91 -4.37 10.46 -5.85
N ALA A 92 -5.18 11.46 -5.51
CA ALA A 92 -5.47 12.61 -6.38
C ALA A 92 -4.23 13.47 -6.62
N SER A 93 -3.23 13.42 -5.73
CA SER A 93 -2.01 14.19 -5.82
C SER A 93 -0.91 13.54 -6.65
N ALA A 94 -0.96 12.22 -6.91
CA ALA A 94 0.17 11.44 -7.46
C ALA A 94 0.81 12.08 -8.70
N LYS A 95 0.01 12.61 -9.63
CA LYS A 95 0.49 13.27 -10.87
C LYS A 95 0.87 14.75 -10.71
N HIS A 96 1.00 15.24 -9.49
CA HIS A 96 1.19 16.66 -9.19
C HIS A 96 2.41 16.87 -8.31
N THR A 97 3.12 17.98 -8.52
CA THR A 97 4.31 18.34 -7.74
C THR A 97 4.05 18.49 -6.23
N MET A 98 2.79 18.66 -5.82
CA MET A 98 2.42 18.65 -4.40
C MET A 98 2.59 17.28 -3.73
N PHE A 99 2.55 16.18 -4.51
CA PHE A 99 2.75 14.82 -4.00
C PHE A 99 4.06 14.69 -3.24
N LEU A 100 5.15 15.28 -3.74
CA LEU A 100 6.47 15.20 -3.10
C LEU A 100 6.44 15.71 -1.66
N LYS A 101 5.79 16.87 -1.44
CA LYS A 101 5.68 17.47 -0.09
C LYS A 101 4.75 16.69 0.81
N LEU A 102 3.67 16.16 0.26
CA LEU A 102 2.72 15.31 0.98
C LEU A 102 3.40 13.99 1.40
N PHE A 103 4.19 13.41 0.50
CA PHE A 103 4.95 12.19 0.74
C PHE A 103 5.99 12.42 1.84
N ASP A 104 6.78 13.50 1.77
CA ASP A 104 7.81 13.83 2.76
C ASP A 104 7.23 14.01 4.18
N GLU A 105 5.96 14.38 4.29
CA GLU A 105 5.26 14.46 5.57
C GLU A 105 4.75 13.09 6.03
N LEU A 106 4.04 12.36 5.17
CA LEU A 106 3.48 11.04 5.52
C LEU A 106 4.53 9.97 5.81
N ILE A 107 5.68 10.01 5.11
CA ILE A 107 6.75 9.02 5.29
C ILE A 107 7.29 9.00 6.73
N GLN A 108 7.20 10.13 7.45
CA GLN A 108 7.67 10.26 8.83
C GLN A 108 6.83 9.42 9.82
N GLY A 109 5.60 9.07 9.44
CA GLY A 109 4.65 8.34 10.30
C GLY A 109 4.35 6.91 9.87
N VAL A 110 5.04 6.35 8.88
CA VAL A 110 4.66 5.06 8.26
C VAL A 110 4.53 3.93 9.28
N GLU A 111 5.48 3.78 10.18
CA GLU A 111 5.45 2.72 11.20
C GLU A 111 4.28 2.89 12.17
N ALA A 112 4.04 4.13 12.64
CA ALA A 112 2.89 4.43 13.50
C ALA A 112 1.54 4.19 12.78
N ILE A 113 1.46 4.53 11.49
CA ILE A 113 0.27 4.31 10.66
C ILE A 113 0.01 2.81 10.45
N LEU A 114 1.05 2.00 10.24
CA LEU A 114 0.97 0.54 10.20
C LEU A 114 0.48 -0.01 11.54
N ALA A 115 1.08 0.43 12.65
CA ALA A 115 0.69 0.01 14.00
C ALA A 115 -0.76 0.38 14.35
N ALA A 116 -1.26 1.51 13.84
CA ALA A 116 -2.65 1.95 14.01
C ALA A 116 -3.67 1.17 13.14
N GLY A 117 -3.21 0.25 12.28
CA GLY A 117 -4.10 -0.53 11.43
C GLY A 117 -4.52 0.15 10.12
N HIS A 118 -3.98 1.34 9.80
CA HIS A 118 -4.42 2.16 8.67
C HIS A 118 -3.66 1.82 7.38
N MET A 119 -3.62 0.52 7.06
CA MET A 119 -2.85 -0.05 5.95
C MET A 119 -3.17 0.57 4.59
N GLY A 120 -4.42 1.01 4.39
CA GLY A 120 -4.85 1.70 3.18
C GLY A 120 -4.04 2.96 2.87
N VAL A 121 -3.56 3.69 3.88
CA VAL A 121 -2.70 4.87 3.70
C VAL A 121 -1.36 4.46 3.08
N ILE A 122 -0.75 3.40 3.60
CA ILE A 122 0.57 2.92 3.14
C ILE A 122 0.48 2.34 1.73
N VAL A 123 -0.56 1.53 1.46
CA VAL A 123 -0.85 1.01 0.13
C VAL A 123 -1.03 2.16 -0.87
N GLN A 124 -1.83 3.16 -0.51
CA GLN A 124 -2.08 4.30 -1.38
C GLN A 124 -0.83 5.14 -1.63
N LEU A 125 0.04 5.30 -0.62
CA LEU A 125 1.31 5.99 -0.76
C LEU A 125 2.23 5.26 -1.75
N ALA A 126 2.35 3.94 -1.63
CA ALA A 126 3.10 3.11 -2.58
C ALA A 126 2.49 3.15 -4.00
N GLU A 127 1.16 3.11 -4.13
CA GLU A 127 0.47 3.26 -5.42
C GLU A 127 0.79 4.61 -6.07
N SER A 128 0.80 5.70 -5.30
CA SER A 128 1.12 7.03 -5.80
C SER A 128 2.60 7.19 -6.17
N CYS A 129 3.53 6.52 -5.49
CA CYS A 129 4.93 6.39 -5.93
C CYS A 129 5.06 5.62 -7.25
N ALA A 130 4.28 4.56 -7.44
CA ALA A 130 4.26 3.82 -8.70
C ALA A 130 3.71 4.66 -9.85
N GLU A 131 2.61 5.40 -9.63
CA GLU A 131 1.97 6.23 -10.66
C GLU A 131 2.80 7.46 -11.03
N SER A 132 3.43 8.11 -10.06
CA SER A 132 4.26 9.31 -10.29
C SER A 132 5.64 8.97 -10.84
N GLY A 133 6.19 7.80 -10.52
CA GLY A 133 7.59 7.47 -10.76
C GLY A 133 8.56 8.13 -9.78
N GLU A 134 8.05 8.82 -8.76
CA GLU A 134 8.79 9.59 -7.77
C GLU A 134 8.83 8.86 -6.42
N LYS A 135 9.86 9.13 -5.60
CA LYS A 135 9.95 8.68 -4.20
C LYS A 135 9.91 7.15 -3.98
N GLN A 136 10.13 6.36 -5.04
CA GLN A 136 10.08 4.90 -5.01
C GLN A 136 11.14 4.30 -4.08
N GLU A 137 12.38 4.81 -4.14
CA GLU A 137 13.48 4.36 -3.29
C GLU A 137 13.23 4.72 -1.81
N ASP A 138 12.87 5.98 -1.55
CA ASP A 138 12.51 6.45 -0.20
C ASP A 138 11.42 5.57 0.43
N MET A 139 10.39 5.20 -0.36
CA MET A 139 9.31 4.32 0.09
C MET A 139 9.83 2.92 0.45
N ILE A 140 10.65 2.28 -0.40
CA ILE A 140 11.21 0.95 -0.12
C ILE A 140 12.06 1.00 1.16
N GLN A 141 12.94 2.00 1.30
CA GLN A 141 13.80 2.12 2.47
C GLN A 141 12.99 2.34 3.76
N CYS A 142 11.93 3.14 3.69
CA CYS A 142 11.03 3.31 4.82
C CYS A 142 10.32 2.00 5.20
N LEU A 143 9.81 1.25 4.23
CA LEU A 143 9.19 -0.04 4.48
C LEU A 143 10.18 -1.05 5.08
N LEU A 144 11.40 -1.15 4.56
CA LEU A 144 12.41 -2.03 5.15
C LEU A 144 12.67 -1.72 6.63
N ARG A 145 12.72 -0.43 6.99
CA ARG A 145 12.85 0.00 8.39
C ARG A 145 11.61 -0.36 9.20
N ALA A 146 10.42 0.01 8.74
CA ALA A 146 9.17 -0.23 9.45
C ALA A 146 8.85 -1.73 9.64
N PHE A 147 9.35 -2.60 8.76
CA PHE A 147 9.24 -4.05 8.88
C PHE A 147 10.46 -4.72 9.52
N HIS A 148 11.40 -3.93 10.07
CA HIS A 148 12.61 -4.39 10.77
C HIS A 148 13.52 -5.32 9.94
N CYS A 149 13.56 -5.10 8.63
CA CYS A 149 14.40 -5.83 7.69
C CYS A 149 15.37 -4.93 6.92
N ALA A 150 15.61 -3.70 7.39
CA ALA A 150 16.63 -2.81 6.81
C ALA A 150 18.05 -3.22 7.18
N GLU A 151 18.27 -3.64 8.44
CA GLU A 151 19.59 -4.05 8.93
C GLU A 151 19.49 -5.36 9.74
N PRO A 152 20.47 -6.28 9.61
CA PRO A 152 21.54 -6.26 8.61
C PRO A 152 20.98 -6.43 7.18
N GLY A 153 21.72 -5.97 6.16
CA GLY A 153 21.31 -6.07 4.75
C GLY A 153 20.95 -7.49 4.27
N THR A 154 21.43 -8.53 4.95
CA THR A 154 21.02 -9.92 4.72
C THR A 154 19.52 -10.17 4.98
N ARG A 155 18.85 -9.35 5.81
CA ARG A 155 17.39 -9.42 6.04
C ARG A 155 16.55 -8.96 4.85
N HIS A 156 17.14 -8.24 3.88
CA HIS A 156 16.39 -7.70 2.73
C HIS A 156 15.72 -8.81 1.91
N VAL A 157 16.33 -10.00 1.84
CA VAL A 157 15.75 -11.16 1.15
C VAL A 157 14.52 -11.72 1.84
N SER A 158 14.21 -11.29 3.07
CA SER A 158 12.99 -11.65 3.79
C SER A 158 11.88 -10.62 3.61
N CYS A 159 12.05 -9.54 2.85
CA CYS A 159 11.06 -8.45 2.81
C CYS A 159 9.68 -8.90 2.28
N LEU A 160 9.62 -9.84 1.32
CA LEU A 160 8.40 -10.20 0.64
C LEU A 160 7.39 -10.87 1.58
N PRO A 161 7.73 -11.92 2.35
CA PRO A 161 6.80 -12.50 3.31
C PRO A 161 6.35 -11.48 4.38
N LEU A 162 7.23 -10.58 4.81
CA LEU A 162 6.88 -9.52 5.78
C LEU A 162 5.87 -8.53 5.20
N PHE A 163 6.08 -8.07 3.97
CA PHE A 163 5.14 -7.15 3.32
C PHE A 163 3.79 -7.82 3.00
N MET A 164 3.78 -9.11 2.63
CA MET A 164 2.55 -9.84 2.34
C MET A 164 1.73 -10.15 3.61
N SER A 165 2.40 -10.50 4.70
CA SER A 165 1.75 -10.77 5.99
C SER A 165 1.44 -9.49 6.79
N LEU A 166 2.10 -8.37 6.44
CA LEU A 166 2.13 -7.13 7.22
C LEU A 166 2.63 -7.35 8.65
N MET A 167 3.62 -8.23 8.81
CA MET A 167 4.29 -8.50 10.08
C MET A 167 5.73 -8.01 10.05
N THR A 168 6.21 -7.49 11.18
CA THR A 168 7.64 -7.18 11.34
C THR A 168 8.47 -8.46 11.35
N TYR A 169 9.77 -8.32 11.08
CA TYR A 169 10.71 -9.45 11.02
C TYR A 169 10.62 -10.34 12.27
N GLU A 170 10.64 -9.74 13.45
CA GLU A 170 10.66 -10.45 14.73
C GLU A 170 9.35 -11.22 14.97
N VAL A 171 8.21 -10.62 14.62
CA VAL A 171 6.89 -11.26 14.75
C VAL A 171 6.75 -12.43 13.78
N TYR A 172 7.17 -12.25 12.53
CA TYR A 172 7.07 -13.31 11.52
C TYR A 172 7.98 -14.50 11.84
N TYR A 173 9.24 -14.25 12.19
CA TYR A 173 10.23 -15.30 12.47
C TYR A 173 10.24 -15.77 13.92
N HIS A 174 9.35 -15.25 14.78
CA HIS A 174 9.26 -15.59 16.21
C HIS A 174 10.61 -15.40 16.92
N SER A 175 11.34 -14.33 16.55
CA SER A 175 12.67 -14.03 17.08
C SER A 175 12.53 -13.26 18.39
N GLU A 176 12.20 -13.95 19.48
CA GLU A 176 12.30 -13.36 20.82
C GLU A 176 13.77 -13.33 21.26
N THR A 177 14.40 -12.14 21.23
CA THR A 177 15.57 -11.67 22.03
C THR A 177 16.75 -12.62 22.34
N ALA A 178 16.90 -13.77 21.69
CA ALA A 178 17.98 -14.71 21.94
C ALA A 178 19.01 -14.62 20.81
N GLU A 179 20.23 -14.26 21.20
CA GLU A 179 21.45 -14.36 20.41
C GLU A 179 21.51 -15.72 19.69
N GLY A 180 21.27 -15.72 18.38
CA GLY A 180 21.31 -16.95 17.60
C GLY A 180 20.77 -16.76 16.20
N ASN A 181 21.67 -16.52 15.25
CA ASN A 181 21.41 -16.55 13.81
C ASN A 181 21.00 -17.95 13.34
N ILE A 182 19.77 -18.36 13.62
CA ILE A 182 19.14 -19.49 12.94
C ILE A 182 17.91 -18.93 12.24
N GLN A 183 18.03 -18.76 10.92
CA GLN A 183 16.87 -18.62 10.05
C GLN A 183 16.06 -19.91 10.16
N THR A 184 15.11 -19.95 11.09
CA THR A 184 14.04 -20.92 11.06
C THR A 184 13.25 -20.65 9.79
N GLU A 185 13.16 -21.65 8.91
CA GLU A 185 12.24 -21.61 7.78
C GLU A 185 10.81 -21.54 8.34
N VAL A 186 10.26 -20.33 8.41
CA VAL A 186 8.86 -20.11 8.78
C VAL A 186 8.03 -20.14 7.50
N PRO A 187 7.14 -21.14 7.33
CA PRO A 187 6.32 -21.26 6.14
C PRO A 187 5.42 -20.03 5.99
N LEU A 188 5.16 -19.65 4.74
CA LEU A 188 4.20 -18.60 4.42
C LEU A 188 2.79 -19.11 4.72
N THR A 189 2.27 -18.79 5.90
CA THR A 189 0.96 -19.30 6.37
C THR A 189 -0.19 -18.34 6.11
N SER A 190 0.07 -17.04 5.96
CA SER A 190 -0.98 -16.04 5.73
C SER A 190 -0.54 -14.91 4.81
N ILE A 191 -1.47 -14.47 3.96
CA ILE A 191 -1.31 -13.34 3.06
C ILE A 191 -2.46 -12.38 3.33
N CYS A 192 -2.13 -11.17 3.80
CA CYS A 192 -3.13 -10.14 4.03
C CYS A 192 -3.50 -9.46 2.70
N TYR A 193 -4.77 -9.10 2.53
CA TYR A 193 -5.25 -8.35 1.37
C TYR A 193 -4.43 -7.06 1.14
N HIS A 194 -4.23 -6.27 2.19
CA HIS A 194 -3.45 -5.02 2.08
C HIS A 194 -1.97 -5.28 1.81
N GLY A 195 -1.40 -6.36 2.36
CA GLY A 195 -0.02 -6.76 2.06
C GLY A 195 0.16 -7.16 0.60
N SER A 196 -0.77 -7.93 0.04
CA SER A 196 -0.81 -8.24 -1.38
C SER A 196 -0.91 -6.98 -2.25
N ARG A 197 -1.83 -6.06 -1.91
CA ARG A 197 -1.97 -4.77 -2.62
C ARG A 197 -0.69 -3.92 -2.55
N LEU A 198 -0.04 -3.87 -1.39
CA LEU A 198 1.23 -3.18 -1.21
C LEU A 198 2.27 -3.75 -2.18
N VAL A 199 2.50 -5.06 -2.15
CA VAL A 199 3.51 -5.71 -3.01
C VAL A 199 3.19 -5.54 -4.49
N GLN A 200 1.92 -5.64 -4.90
CA GLN A 200 1.50 -5.39 -6.28
C GLN A 200 1.84 -3.96 -6.75
N SER A 201 1.79 -2.98 -5.84
CA SER A 201 2.19 -1.60 -6.14
C SER A 201 3.70 -1.44 -6.21
N LEU A 202 4.44 -2.04 -5.27
CA LEU A 202 5.90 -2.03 -5.28
C LEU A 202 6.47 -2.75 -6.52
N ALA A 203 5.80 -3.80 -7.01
CA ALA A 203 6.18 -4.51 -8.24
C ALA A 203 6.14 -3.62 -9.50
N LYS A 204 5.48 -2.47 -9.46
CA LYS A 204 5.44 -1.48 -10.55
C LYS A 204 6.58 -0.46 -10.48
N PHE A 205 7.41 -0.50 -9.44
CA PHE A 205 8.56 0.41 -9.32
C PHE A 205 9.61 0.10 -10.39
N LYS A 206 10.49 1.07 -10.67
CA LYS A 206 11.59 0.89 -11.62
C LYS A 206 12.58 -0.15 -11.12
N GLU A 207 12.99 -0.01 -9.86
CA GLU A 207 13.88 -0.94 -9.18
C GLU A 207 13.09 -1.97 -8.38
N ARG A 208 13.34 -3.26 -8.65
CA ARG A 208 12.55 -4.40 -8.14
C ARG A 208 13.42 -5.59 -7.73
N SER A 209 14.74 -5.46 -7.86
CA SER A 209 15.69 -6.54 -7.56
C SER A 209 15.52 -7.09 -6.15
N LEU A 210 15.21 -6.23 -5.18
CA LEU A 210 14.98 -6.61 -3.79
C LEU A 210 13.79 -7.57 -3.67
N LEU A 211 12.62 -7.22 -4.23
CA LEU A 211 11.43 -8.07 -4.23
C LEU A 211 11.67 -9.39 -4.98
N LEU A 212 12.34 -9.33 -6.13
CA LEU A 212 12.64 -10.53 -6.93
C LEU A 212 13.67 -11.44 -6.25
N SER A 213 14.62 -10.87 -5.50
CA SER A 213 15.57 -11.64 -4.71
C SER A 213 14.88 -12.32 -3.55
N SER A 214 13.99 -11.60 -2.85
CA SER A 214 13.17 -12.18 -1.80
C SER A 214 12.26 -13.30 -2.32
N LEU A 215 11.60 -13.12 -3.46
CA LEU A 215 10.81 -14.18 -4.12
C LEU A 215 11.63 -15.43 -4.43
N ARG A 216 12.90 -15.28 -4.82
CA ARG A 216 13.79 -16.42 -5.11
C ARG A 216 14.19 -17.20 -3.86
N THR A 217 14.14 -16.60 -2.68
CA THR A 217 14.42 -17.33 -1.43
C THR A 217 13.24 -18.16 -0.92
N GLN A 218 12.04 -17.91 -1.42
CA GLN A 218 10.84 -18.65 -1.01
C GLN A 218 10.98 -20.15 -1.35
N THR A 219 10.51 -21.02 -0.46
CA THR A 219 10.55 -22.47 -0.68
C THR A 219 9.54 -22.88 -1.76
N PRO A 220 9.66 -24.08 -2.35
CA PRO A 220 8.63 -24.57 -3.28
C PRO A 220 7.22 -24.65 -2.66
N ALA A 221 7.13 -24.91 -1.34
CA ALA A 221 5.86 -24.93 -0.61
C ALA A 221 5.27 -23.52 -0.45
N ASP A 222 6.09 -22.51 -0.14
CA ASP A 222 5.65 -21.11 -0.05
C ASP A 222 5.19 -20.60 -1.41
N LEU A 223 5.92 -20.94 -2.48
CA LEU A 223 5.54 -20.60 -3.85
C LEU A 223 4.21 -21.23 -4.25
N LEU A 224 3.95 -22.46 -3.84
CA LEU A 224 2.65 -23.12 -4.06
C LEU A 224 1.53 -22.43 -3.28
N THR A 225 1.78 -22.06 -2.02
CA THR A 225 0.84 -21.31 -1.18
C THR A 225 0.52 -19.97 -1.81
N LEU A 226 1.55 -19.24 -2.24
CA LEU A 226 1.40 -17.98 -2.96
C LEU A 226 0.60 -18.14 -4.25
N ALA A 227 0.82 -19.20 -5.03
CA ALA A 227 0.09 -19.45 -6.27
C ALA A 227 -1.38 -19.84 -6.04
N SER A 228 -1.68 -20.48 -4.90
CA SER A 228 -2.99 -21.05 -4.59
C SER A 228 -3.88 -20.10 -3.76
N ASP A 229 -3.29 -19.11 -3.08
CA ASP A 229 -4.01 -18.07 -2.36
C ASP A 229 -4.57 -16.99 -3.31
N PRO A 230 -5.84 -16.55 -3.15
CA PRO A 230 -6.41 -15.50 -4.00
C PRO A 230 -5.61 -14.20 -4.01
N ALA A 231 -5.12 -13.73 -2.85
CA ALA A 231 -4.33 -12.51 -2.76
C ALA A 231 -2.87 -12.75 -3.20
N GLY A 232 -2.32 -13.92 -2.87
CA GLY A 232 -0.98 -14.34 -3.25
C GLY A 232 -0.79 -14.51 -4.76
N SER A 233 -1.78 -15.06 -5.46
CA SER A 233 -1.70 -15.31 -6.89
C SER A 233 -1.55 -14.00 -7.66
N HIS A 234 -2.20 -12.92 -7.20
CA HIS A 234 -2.01 -11.57 -7.73
C HIS A 234 -0.60 -11.01 -7.48
N VAL A 235 0.00 -11.29 -6.31
CA VAL A 235 1.40 -10.92 -6.03
C VAL A 235 2.35 -11.63 -6.98
N LEU A 236 2.21 -12.95 -7.09
CA LEU A 236 3.03 -13.78 -7.96
C LEU A 236 2.90 -13.32 -9.42
N GLN A 237 1.68 -13.08 -9.89
CA GLN A 237 1.43 -12.55 -11.23
C GLN A 237 2.10 -11.19 -11.42
N ALA A 238 1.97 -10.26 -10.48
CA ALA A 238 2.59 -8.94 -10.57
C ALA A 238 4.12 -9.01 -10.65
N LEU A 239 4.77 -9.88 -9.87
CA LEU A 239 6.23 -10.03 -9.86
C LEU A 239 6.76 -10.80 -11.08
N ILE A 240 6.03 -11.81 -11.56
CA ILE A 240 6.43 -12.59 -12.74
C ILE A 240 6.29 -11.75 -14.01
N THR A 241 5.16 -11.05 -14.19
CA THR A 241 4.93 -10.23 -15.40
C THR A 241 5.88 -9.06 -15.53
N THR A 242 6.46 -8.62 -14.42
CA THR A 242 7.44 -7.54 -14.35
C THR A 242 8.88 -8.01 -14.41
N SER A 243 9.12 -9.33 -14.36
CA SER A 243 10.44 -9.95 -14.45
C SER A 243 10.93 -10.06 -15.90
N SER A 244 12.25 -10.15 -16.09
CA SER A 244 12.83 -10.54 -17.38
C SER A 244 12.47 -11.98 -17.75
N ASP A 245 12.54 -12.34 -19.04
CA ASP A 245 12.23 -13.70 -19.51
C ASP A 245 13.04 -14.78 -18.79
N LYS A 246 14.33 -14.51 -18.56
CA LYS A 246 15.21 -15.41 -17.79
C LYS A 246 14.76 -15.53 -16.33
N GLY A 247 14.36 -14.43 -15.70
CA GLY A 247 13.86 -14.42 -14.33
C GLY A 247 12.54 -15.19 -14.19
N ARG A 248 11.60 -14.92 -15.10
CA ARG A 248 10.32 -15.61 -15.23
C ARG A 248 10.49 -17.12 -15.41
N GLY A 249 11.35 -17.55 -16.33
CA GLY A 249 11.60 -18.99 -16.55
C GLY A 249 12.12 -19.71 -15.31
N LYS A 250 13.01 -19.08 -14.53
CA LYS A 250 13.51 -19.64 -13.27
C LYS A 250 12.41 -19.80 -12.21
N ILE A 251 11.54 -18.81 -12.08
CA ILE A 251 10.42 -18.84 -11.11
C ILE A 251 9.43 -19.94 -11.51
N LEU A 252 9.03 -19.99 -12.78
CA LEU A 252 8.08 -20.98 -13.29
C LEU A 252 8.59 -22.42 -13.12
N LYS A 253 9.86 -22.68 -13.41
CA LYS A 253 10.46 -24.02 -13.21
C LYS A 253 10.40 -24.49 -11.74
N ARG A 254 10.49 -23.58 -10.78
CA ARG A 254 10.36 -23.91 -9.34
C ARG A 254 8.92 -24.17 -8.91
N LEU A 255 7.94 -23.64 -9.65
CA LEU A 255 6.52 -23.92 -9.45
C LEU A 255 6.08 -25.23 -10.10
N GLU A 256 6.75 -25.69 -11.17
CA GLU A 256 6.40 -26.93 -11.88
C GLU A 256 6.47 -28.17 -10.97
N VAL A 257 7.52 -28.29 -10.13
CA VAL A 257 7.73 -29.46 -9.28
C VAL A 257 6.61 -29.62 -8.23
N PRO A 258 6.23 -28.58 -7.45
CA PRO A 258 5.07 -28.65 -6.55
C PRO A 258 3.75 -28.94 -7.26
N LEU A 259 3.52 -28.34 -8.44
CA LEU A 259 2.26 -28.50 -9.17
C LEU A 259 2.10 -29.93 -9.69
N GLN A 260 3.15 -30.56 -10.21
CA GLN A 260 3.10 -31.96 -10.67
C GLN A 260 2.74 -32.92 -9.53
N GLY A 261 3.29 -32.73 -8.33
CA GLY A 261 2.91 -33.49 -7.14
C GLY A 261 1.45 -33.27 -6.70
N HIS A 262 0.96 -32.03 -6.80
CA HIS A 262 -0.44 -31.70 -6.49
C HIS A 262 -1.43 -32.31 -7.50
N TYR A 263 -1.12 -32.25 -8.80
CA TYR A 263 -1.93 -32.89 -9.85
C TYR A 263 -1.90 -34.43 -9.73
N GLY A 264 -0.78 -35.03 -9.28
CA GLY A 264 -0.68 -36.45 -8.96
C GLY A 264 -1.60 -36.86 -7.81
N ASN A 265 -1.56 -36.13 -6.70
CA ASN A 265 -2.43 -36.37 -5.53
C ASN A 265 -3.93 -36.19 -5.82
N ILE A 266 -4.30 -35.27 -6.72
CA ILE A 266 -5.69 -35.09 -7.15
C ILE A 266 -6.17 -36.29 -7.99
N LYS A 267 -5.30 -36.90 -8.80
CA LYS A 267 -5.62 -38.10 -9.58
C LYS A 267 -5.73 -39.34 -8.70
N GLU A 268 -4.86 -39.51 -7.71
CA GLU A 268 -4.91 -40.63 -6.76
C GLU A 268 -6.13 -40.58 -5.84
N LYS A 269 -6.50 -39.40 -5.31
CA LYS A 269 -7.73 -39.25 -4.52
C LYS A 269 -9.00 -39.56 -5.32
N LYS A 270 -9.02 -39.27 -6.62
CA LYS A 270 -10.13 -39.68 -7.50
C LYS A 270 -10.17 -41.19 -7.76
N ALA A 271 -9.02 -41.85 -7.84
CA ALA A 271 -8.95 -43.29 -8.03
C ALA A 271 -9.32 -44.09 -6.77
N ALA A 272 -9.02 -43.57 -5.58
CA ALA A 272 -9.34 -44.22 -4.29
C ALA A 272 -10.82 -44.07 -3.85
N THR A 273 -11.64 -43.36 -4.62
CA THR A 273 -13.08 -43.15 -4.35
C THR A 273 -13.98 -43.87 -5.37
N THR A 274 -13.41 -44.79 -6.16
CA THR A 274 -14.07 -45.69 -7.12
C THR A 274 -13.79 -47.12 -6.74
#